data_AF-A0A3M6Y838-F1
#
_entry.id   AF-A0A3M6Y838-F1
#
_cell.length_a   1.000
_cell.length_b   1.000
_cell.length_c   1.000
_cell.angle_alpha   90.00
_cell.angle_beta   90.00
_cell.angle_gamma   90.00
#
_symmetry.space_group_name_H-M   'P 1'
#
loop_
_entity.id
_entity.type
_entity.pdbx_description
1 polymer ?
#
loop_
_entity_poly.entity_id
_entity_poly.type
_entity_poly.pdbx_seq_one_letter_code
_entity_poly.pdbx_strand_id
1 'polypeptide(L)'
;MLDELSNLIEKVPPYTGPRRFGNFAFRDWCRLAEEDASKLLQNRLSTTLDKYARENGVNRTAMVDELKAYLIGGFGSAQRLDYGTGHELSFLAFLGCLWKLGFFADGEERSIVIGGVEPYLRLVRNLIMTYTLEPAGSHGVWGLDDHSFLPYIFGSAQLAPAIDAQDGSAPVPTEGSLPSAPSPSIVAKKELVLDWKDSNMYFSAIHFINSVKKGPFWEHSPILYDISGIKDGWGKINKGMLKMYAAEVLVQHFPFGSLFRWEHDPQVARQGQSVHAAQQPKSKDVPAPGYSAGASAGTQAPWSNARIGASMPQMQSSTGVPSRRAPSSGTQRPTAPLSATPGVSSTAAPKMTGLPNASITQTTAPWARKNGKESR
;
A
#
# COMPACT_ATOMS: atom_id res chain seq x y z
N MET A 1 1.66 18.85 -17.44
CA MET A 1 1.13 17.48 -17.66
C MET A 1 0.27 17.05 -16.49
N LEU A 2 0.80 16.81 -15.29
CA LEU A 2 -0.01 16.36 -14.15
C LEU A 2 -1.10 17.38 -13.77
N ASP A 3 -0.81 18.68 -13.79
CA ASP A 3 -1.83 19.71 -13.53
C ASP A 3 -2.95 19.69 -14.59
N GLU A 4 -2.60 19.45 -15.86
CA GLU A 4 -3.58 19.35 -16.95
C GLU A 4 -4.50 18.14 -16.77
N LEU A 5 -3.96 17.01 -16.31
CA LEU A 5 -4.72 15.81 -15.95
C LEU A 5 -5.57 16.02 -14.68
N SER A 6 -5.05 16.76 -13.71
CA SER A 6 -5.78 17.13 -12.49
C SER A 6 -7.00 17.99 -12.83
N ASN A 7 -6.86 18.95 -13.74
CA ASN A 7 -7.95 19.83 -14.17
C ASN A 7 -9.07 19.08 -14.92
N LEU A 8 -8.81 17.85 -15.41
CA LEU A 8 -9.88 17.03 -16.00
C LEU A 8 -10.90 16.57 -14.96
N ILE A 9 -10.54 16.53 -13.66
CA ILE A 9 -11.49 16.18 -12.59
C ILE A 9 -12.62 17.21 -12.52
N GLU A 10 -12.32 18.50 -12.71
CA GLU A 10 -13.34 19.56 -12.73
C GLU A 10 -14.28 19.44 -13.92
N LYS A 11 -13.77 18.93 -15.06
CA LYS A 11 -14.56 18.70 -16.28
C LYS A 11 -15.45 17.47 -16.20
N VAL A 12 -15.16 16.55 -15.27
CA VAL A 12 -15.84 15.26 -15.13
C VAL A 12 -16.32 15.10 -13.69
N PRO A 13 -17.33 15.87 -13.26
CA PRO A 13 -17.84 15.77 -11.90
C PRO A 13 -18.38 14.35 -11.62
N PRO A 14 -18.21 13.83 -10.39
CA PRO A 14 -18.71 12.52 -10.03
C PRO A 14 -20.23 12.48 -10.18
N TYR A 15 -20.75 11.44 -10.82
CA TYR A 15 -22.19 11.28 -10.95
C TYR A 15 -22.83 11.11 -9.55
N THR A 16 -24.01 11.71 -9.35
CA THR A 16 -24.72 11.72 -8.05
C THR A 16 -25.50 10.43 -7.79
N GLY A 17 -25.83 10.15 -6.52
CA GLY A 17 -26.70 9.03 -6.11
C GLY A 17 -26.00 7.89 -5.36
N PRO A 18 -26.75 7.00 -4.69
CA PRO A 18 -26.19 5.89 -3.90
C PRO A 18 -25.53 4.85 -4.81
N ARG A 19 -24.31 4.44 -4.45
CA ARG A 19 -23.51 3.48 -5.23
C ARG A 19 -22.85 2.47 -4.31
N ARG A 20 -22.66 1.26 -4.83
CA ARG A 20 -21.95 0.17 -4.12
C ARG A 20 -20.51 -0.03 -4.59
N PHE A 21 -20.17 0.47 -5.78
CA PHE A 21 -18.87 0.34 -6.44
C PHE A 21 -18.36 1.73 -6.86
N GLY A 22 -17.19 1.77 -7.49
CA GLY A 22 -16.58 2.99 -8.03
C GLY A 22 -17.51 3.85 -8.90
N ASN A 23 -17.22 5.15 -8.98
CA ASN A 23 -18.00 6.10 -9.76
C ASN A 23 -17.68 5.96 -11.26
N PHE A 24 -18.69 5.61 -12.06
CA PHE A 24 -18.55 5.49 -13.52
C PHE A 24 -18.02 6.75 -14.23
N ALA A 25 -18.15 7.94 -13.64
CA ALA A 25 -17.53 9.16 -14.18
C ALA A 25 -16.00 9.02 -14.35
N PHE A 26 -15.35 8.13 -13.60
CA PHE A 26 -13.93 7.81 -13.81
C PHE A 26 -13.64 7.30 -15.22
N ARG A 27 -14.58 6.60 -15.88
CA ARG A 27 -14.41 6.16 -17.27
C ARG A 27 -14.32 7.33 -18.23
N ASP A 28 -15.13 8.36 -17.99
CA ASP A 28 -15.08 9.58 -18.79
C ASP A 28 -13.77 10.33 -18.55
N TRP A 29 -13.30 10.39 -17.30
CA TRP A 29 -11.99 10.97 -16.97
C TRP A 29 -10.85 10.23 -17.67
N CYS A 30 -10.83 8.89 -17.61
CA CYS A 30 -9.82 8.08 -18.29
C CYS A 30 -9.83 8.29 -19.80
N ARG A 31 -11.02 8.35 -20.41
CA ARG A 31 -11.17 8.60 -21.85
C ARG A 31 -10.60 9.96 -22.24
N LEU A 32 -10.95 11.03 -21.51
CA LEU A 32 -10.41 12.37 -21.76
C LEU A 32 -8.89 12.41 -21.55
N ALA A 33 -8.38 11.78 -20.49
CA ALA A 33 -6.95 11.69 -20.24
C ALA A 33 -6.22 10.97 -21.38
N GLU A 34 -6.79 9.89 -21.91
CA GLU A 34 -6.23 9.12 -23.02
C GLU A 34 -6.24 9.90 -24.34
N GLU A 35 -7.31 10.64 -24.63
CA GLU A 35 -7.43 11.54 -25.79
C GLU A 35 -6.38 12.66 -25.74
N ASP A 36 -6.17 13.28 -24.57
CA ASP A 36 -5.23 14.38 -24.39
C ASP A 36 -3.76 13.91 -24.29
N ALA A 37 -3.50 12.68 -23.84
CA ALA A 37 -2.15 12.20 -23.54
C ALA A 37 -1.17 12.29 -24.72
N SER A 38 -1.58 11.86 -25.91
CA SER A 38 -0.71 11.91 -27.09
C SER A 38 -0.27 13.36 -27.40
N LYS A 39 -1.19 14.32 -27.29
CA LYS A 39 -0.93 15.74 -27.50
C LYS A 39 -0.03 16.31 -26.40
N LEU A 40 -0.28 15.95 -25.14
CA LEU A 40 0.55 16.36 -24.01
C LEU A 40 2.01 15.89 -24.17
N LEU A 41 2.20 14.61 -24.48
CA LEU A 41 3.52 14.02 -24.69
C LEU A 41 4.25 14.68 -25.87
N GLN A 42 3.58 14.84 -27.00
CA GLN A 42 4.19 15.49 -28.17
C GLN A 42 4.57 16.94 -27.88
N ASN A 43 3.73 17.71 -27.19
CA ASN A 43 4.01 19.11 -26.90
C ASN A 43 5.13 19.29 -25.89
N ARG A 44 5.15 18.47 -24.83
CA ARG A 44 6.08 18.62 -23.70
C ARG A 44 7.42 17.92 -23.93
N LEU A 45 7.45 16.90 -24.77
CA LEU A 45 8.64 16.07 -25.00
C LEU A 45 9.15 16.15 -26.45
N SER A 46 8.64 17.07 -27.29
CA SER A 46 9.00 17.18 -28.71
C SER A 46 10.51 17.16 -28.94
N THR A 47 11.26 18.05 -28.29
CA THR A 47 12.71 18.15 -28.44
C THR A 47 13.44 16.86 -28.08
N THR A 48 13.07 16.23 -26.95
CA THR A 48 13.68 14.99 -26.48
C THR A 48 13.37 13.83 -27.43
N LEU A 49 12.11 13.71 -27.85
CA LEU A 49 11.67 12.67 -28.78
C LEU A 49 12.34 12.83 -30.16
N ASP A 50 12.43 14.06 -30.67
CA ASP A 50 13.06 14.33 -31.98
C ASP A 50 14.57 14.10 -31.94
N LYS A 51 15.23 14.39 -30.82
CA LYS A 51 16.65 14.06 -30.61
C LYS A 51 16.85 12.54 -30.60
N TYR A 52 16.13 11.84 -29.72
CA TYR A 52 16.28 10.39 -29.55
C TYR A 52 15.92 9.61 -30.83
N ALA A 53 14.84 10.00 -31.53
CA ALA A 53 14.42 9.41 -32.80
C ALA A 53 15.52 9.51 -33.87
N ARG A 54 16.16 10.67 -33.98
CA ARG A 54 17.26 10.91 -34.94
C ARG A 54 18.50 10.09 -34.60
N GLU A 55 18.88 10.04 -33.32
CA GLU A 55 20.10 9.34 -32.86
C GLU A 55 19.98 7.81 -32.96
N ASN A 56 18.77 7.26 -32.73
CA ASN A 56 18.56 5.81 -32.64
C ASN A 56 17.79 5.21 -33.82
N GLY A 57 17.37 6.05 -34.79
CA GLY A 57 16.60 5.60 -35.96
C GLY A 57 15.20 5.05 -35.61
N VAL A 58 14.60 5.54 -34.52
CA VAL A 58 13.33 5.03 -33.98
C VAL A 58 12.14 5.88 -34.47
N ASN A 59 11.00 5.22 -34.74
CA ASN A 59 9.77 5.89 -35.09
C ASN A 59 9.20 6.68 -33.90
N ARG A 60 9.09 8.00 -34.05
CA ARG A 60 8.56 8.91 -33.02
C ARG A 60 7.14 8.55 -32.56
N THR A 61 6.25 8.15 -33.48
CA THR A 61 4.88 7.76 -33.15
C THR A 61 4.86 6.56 -32.23
N ALA A 62 5.66 5.52 -32.54
CA ALA A 62 5.75 4.33 -31.71
C ALA A 62 6.27 4.64 -30.29
N MET A 63 7.21 5.58 -30.16
CA MET A 63 7.68 6.03 -28.84
C MET A 63 6.60 6.77 -28.05
N VAL A 64 5.81 7.64 -28.72
CA VAL A 64 4.69 8.33 -28.08
C VAL A 64 3.64 7.32 -27.60
N ASP A 65 3.36 6.29 -28.40
CA ASP A 65 2.40 5.24 -28.03
C ASP A 65 2.89 4.42 -26.83
N GLU A 66 4.18 4.06 -26.78
CA GLU A 66 4.78 3.38 -25.64
C GLU A 66 4.76 4.26 -24.37
N LEU A 67 5.16 5.53 -24.46
CA LEU A 67 5.11 6.47 -23.33
C LEU A 67 3.68 6.68 -22.84
N LYS A 68 2.72 6.79 -23.76
CA LYS A 68 1.30 6.93 -23.45
C LYS A 68 0.77 5.74 -22.66
N ALA A 69 1.18 4.52 -23.02
CA ALA A 69 0.75 3.32 -22.33
C ALA A 69 1.17 3.33 -20.85
N TYR A 70 2.41 3.71 -20.54
CA TYR A 70 2.87 3.84 -19.14
C TYR A 70 2.21 5.02 -18.41
N LEU A 71 2.08 6.18 -19.07
CA LEU A 71 1.46 7.36 -18.46
C LEU A 71 0.00 7.10 -18.08
N ILE A 72 -0.82 6.60 -19.01
CA ILE A 72 -2.24 6.33 -18.77
C ILE A 72 -2.43 5.11 -17.87
N GLY A 73 -1.59 4.08 -18.03
CA GLY A 73 -1.53 2.96 -17.10
C GLY A 73 -1.25 3.39 -15.65
N GLY A 74 -0.70 4.58 -15.46
CA GLY A 74 -0.43 5.19 -14.17
C GLY A 74 -1.64 5.56 -13.30
N PHE A 75 -2.86 5.64 -13.84
CA PHE A 75 -3.97 6.30 -13.11
C PHE A 75 -5.11 5.38 -12.65
N GLY A 76 -5.05 4.08 -12.94
CA GLY A 76 -6.09 3.11 -12.55
C GLY A 76 -6.74 2.42 -13.74
N SER A 77 -7.71 1.53 -13.48
CA SER A 77 -8.48 0.84 -14.51
C SER A 77 -9.87 1.46 -14.71
N ALA A 78 -10.13 2.02 -15.88
CA ALA A 78 -11.49 2.48 -16.24
C ALA A 78 -12.52 1.34 -16.21
N GLN A 79 -12.09 0.12 -16.52
CA GLN A 79 -12.99 -1.02 -16.63
C GLN A 79 -13.41 -1.53 -15.25
N ARG A 80 -12.42 -1.69 -14.35
CA ARG A 80 -12.61 -2.20 -12.98
C ARG A 80 -12.93 -1.11 -11.95
N LEU A 81 -12.71 0.16 -12.29
CA LEU A 81 -12.86 1.30 -11.40
C LEU A 81 -11.97 1.18 -10.15
N ASP A 82 -10.76 0.67 -10.35
CA ASP A 82 -9.79 0.40 -9.30
C ASP A 82 -8.45 1.12 -9.53
N TYR A 83 -7.67 1.22 -8.46
CA TYR A 83 -6.30 1.72 -8.47
C TYR A 83 -5.45 0.94 -7.46
N GLY A 84 -4.17 0.72 -7.76
CA GLY A 84 -3.25 0.02 -6.86
C GLY A 84 -1.79 0.12 -7.30
N THR A 85 -0.92 -0.64 -6.64
CA THR A 85 0.54 -0.56 -6.78
C THR A 85 1.06 -0.87 -8.18
N GLY A 86 0.35 -1.66 -8.98
CA GLY A 86 0.69 -1.89 -10.39
C GLY A 86 0.52 -0.64 -11.26
N HIS A 87 -0.49 0.18 -10.98
CA HIS A 87 -0.67 1.49 -11.64
C HIS A 87 0.41 2.47 -11.19
N GLU A 88 0.72 2.47 -9.89
CA GLU A 88 1.83 3.24 -9.34
C GLU A 88 3.19 2.89 -10.00
N LEU A 89 3.45 1.59 -10.22
CA LEU A 89 4.61 1.11 -10.96
C LEU A 89 4.61 1.56 -12.43
N SER A 90 3.44 1.62 -13.07
CA SER A 90 3.31 2.11 -14.45
C SER A 90 3.72 3.58 -14.56
N PHE A 91 3.34 4.42 -13.60
CA PHE A 91 3.80 5.81 -13.56
C PHE A 91 5.30 5.93 -13.29
N LEU A 92 5.86 5.09 -12.40
CA LEU A 92 7.30 5.05 -12.18
C LEU A 92 8.06 4.62 -13.45
N ALA A 93 7.51 3.68 -14.22
CA ALA A 93 8.04 3.29 -15.51
C ALA A 93 7.97 4.42 -16.54
N PHE A 94 6.89 5.20 -16.57
CA PHE A 94 6.83 6.40 -17.39
C PHE A 94 8.00 7.35 -17.08
N LEU A 95 8.29 7.62 -15.79
CA LEU A 95 9.46 8.41 -15.40
C LEU A 95 10.79 7.74 -15.80
N GLY A 96 10.90 6.42 -15.66
CA GLY A 96 12.06 5.65 -16.11
C GLY A 96 12.27 5.70 -17.64
N CYS A 97 11.20 5.75 -18.43
CA CYS A 97 11.27 5.99 -19.86
C CYS A 97 11.83 7.39 -20.15
N LEU A 98 11.35 8.43 -19.46
CA LEU A 98 11.88 9.79 -19.60
C LEU A 98 13.37 9.86 -19.25
N TRP A 99 13.79 9.15 -18.20
CA TRP A 99 15.20 9.01 -17.84
C TRP A 99 16.01 8.37 -18.97
N LYS A 100 15.56 7.22 -19.50
CA LYS A 100 16.23 6.52 -20.62
C LYS A 100 16.31 7.34 -21.91
N LEU A 101 15.34 8.23 -22.13
CA LEU A 101 15.33 9.16 -23.26
C LEU A 101 16.23 10.38 -23.06
N GLY A 102 16.86 10.52 -21.89
CA GLY A 102 17.70 11.67 -21.55
C GLY A 102 16.90 12.95 -21.37
N PHE A 103 15.66 12.85 -20.88
CA PHE A 103 14.82 14.02 -20.58
C PHE A 103 15.31 14.77 -19.33
N PHE A 104 15.69 14.04 -18.30
CA PHE A 104 16.21 14.59 -17.05
C PHE A 104 17.72 14.80 -17.15
N ALA A 105 18.22 15.84 -16.49
CA ALA A 105 19.64 16.04 -16.29
C ALA A 105 20.15 15.18 -15.12
N ASP A 106 21.44 14.86 -15.14
CA ASP A 106 22.10 14.16 -14.03
C ASP A 106 21.99 15.01 -12.74
N GLY A 107 21.71 14.37 -11.60
CA GLY A 107 21.54 15.06 -10.32
C GLY A 107 20.12 15.59 -10.05
N GLU A 108 19.17 15.40 -10.97
CA GLU A 108 17.77 15.81 -10.80
C GLU A 108 16.91 14.75 -10.06
N GLU A 109 17.48 13.68 -9.52
CA GLU A 109 16.72 12.53 -8.98
C GLU A 109 15.78 12.95 -7.84
N ARG A 110 16.23 13.88 -6.98
CA ARG A 110 15.39 14.46 -5.91
C ARG A 110 14.25 15.28 -6.48
N SER A 111 14.51 16.05 -7.54
CA SER A 111 13.51 16.87 -8.23
C SER A 111 12.47 16.01 -8.96
N ILE A 112 12.85 14.86 -9.50
CA ILE A 112 11.91 13.89 -10.09
C ILE A 112 10.94 13.37 -9.02
N VAL A 113 11.44 13.06 -7.83
CA VAL A 113 10.59 12.57 -6.73
C VAL A 113 9.67 13.67 -6.20
N ILE A 114 10.21 14.83 -5.83
CA ILE A 114 9.43 15.93 -5.24
C ILE A 114 8.53 16.61 -6.28
N GLY A 115 9.02 16.81 -7.50
CA GLY A 115 8.31 17.51 -8.58
C GLY A 115 7.48 16.61 -9.49
N GLY A 116 7.73 15.30 -9.51
CA GLY A 116 7.03 14.33 -10.36
C GLY A 116 6.19 13.33 -9.58
N VAL A 117 6.79 12.62 -8.63
CA VAL A 117 6.10 11.57 -7.86
C VAL A 117 5.12 12.17 -6.84
N GLU A 118 5.51 13.20 -6.09
CA GLU A 118 4.61 13.81 -5.09
C GLU A 118 3.32 14.39 -5.70
N PRO A 119 3.37 15.18 -6.78
CA PRO A 119 2.16 15.71 -7.40
C PRO A 119 1.29 14.60 -8.00
N TYR A 120 1.91 13.53 -8.53
CA TYR A 120 1.19 12.36 -9.00
C TYR A 120 0.41 11.68 -7.85
N LEU A 121 1.05 11.45 -6.70
CA LEU A 121 0.39 10.86 -5.53
C LEU A 121 -0.78 11.72 -5.02
N ARG A 122 -0.65 13.05 -5.07
CA ARG A 122 -1.75 13.97 -4.74
C ARG A 122 -2.91 13.83 -5.72
N LEU A 123 -2.61 13.79 -7.02
CA LEU A 123 -3.62 13.58 -8.06
C LEU A 123 -4.35 12.24 -7.89
N VAL A 124 -3.61 11.15 -7.69
CA VAL A 124 -4.19 9.81 -7.46
C VAL A 124 -5.11 9.79 -6.26
N ARG A 125 -4.72 10.36 -5.11
CA ARG A 125 -5.61 10.44 -3.94
C ARG A 125 -6.88 11.24 -4.24
N ASN A 126 -6.78 12.31 -5.04
CA ASN A 126 -7.95 13.07 -5.47
C ASN A 126 -8.87 12.22 -6.37
N LEU A 127 -8.31 11.41 -7.28
CA LEU A 127 -9.08 10.47 -8.11
C LEU A 127 -9.77 9.40 -7.26
N ILE A 128 -9.05 8.78 -6.32
CA ILE A 128 -9.59 7.77 -5.40
C ILE A 128 -10.77 8.34 -4.61
N MET A 129 -10.63 9.54 -4.05
CA MET A 129 -11.68 10.16 -3.24
C MET A 129 -12.85 10.65 -4.09
N THR A 130 -12.59 11.27 -5.24
CA THR A 130 -13.63 11.85 -6.10
C THR A 130 -14.47 10.76 -6.75
N TYR A 131 -13.82 9.70 -7.24
CA TYR A 131 -14.49 8.62 -7.97
C TYR A 131 -14.65 7.34 -7.16
N THR A 132 -14.36 7.38 -5.86
CA THR A 132 -14.50 6.23 -4.93
C THR A 132 -13.89 4.95 -5.50
N LEU A 133 -12.64 5.03 -5.98
CA LEU A 133 -11.97 3.92 -6.64
C LEU A 133 -11.71 2.77 -5.65
N GLU A 134 -11.84 1.55 -6.14
CA GLU A 134 -11.57 0.36 -5.35
C GLU A 134 -10.07 0.05 -5.27
N PRO A 135 -9.59 -0.55 -4.17
CA PRO A 135 -8.24 -1.07 -4.10
C PRO A 135 -8.01 -2.18 -5.15
N ALA A 136 -7.00 -2.02 -6.00
CA ALA A 136 -6.61 -3.04 -6.95
C ALA A 136 -5.62 -4.02 -6.30
N GLY A 137 -5.92 -5.32 -6.39
CA GLY A 137 -5.09 -6.40 -5.84
C GLY A 137 -5.79 -7.17 -4.72
N SER A 138 -5.21 -8.32 -4.34
CA SER A 138 -5.86 -9.31 -3.45
C SER A 138 -5.33 -9.31 -2.02
N HIS A 139 -4.41 -8.42 -1.65
CA HIS A 139 -3.72 -8.50 -0.36
C HIS A 139 -4.61 -8.09 0.83
N GLY A 140 -5.64 -7.27 0.60
CA GLY A 140 -6.55 -6.82 1.66
C GLY A 140 -5.78 -6.26 2.86
N VAL A 141 -6.14 -6.69 4.07
CA VAL A 141 -5.48 -6.26 5.32
C VAL A 141 -4.02 -6.74 5.45
N TRP A 142 -3.60 -7.69 4.62
CA TRP A 142 -2.22 -8.19 4.56
C TRP A 142 -1.35 -7.45 3.54
N GLY A 143 -1.87 -6.40 2.91
CA GLY A 143 -1.07 -5.45 2.12
C GLY A 143 -0.48 -4.36 3.01
N LEU A 144 0.59 -3.72 2.55
CA LEU A 144 1.13 -2.53 3.21
C LEU A 144 0.08 -1.41 3.31
N ASP A 145 -0.63 -1.18 2.21
CA ASP A 145 -1.64 -0.15 1.99
C ASP A 145 -2.58 -0.63 0.87
N ASP A 146 -3.79 -0.06 0.79
CA ASP A 146 -4.79 -0.45 -0.19
C ASP A 146 -4.41 -0.04 -1.63
N HIS A 147 -3.69 1.07 -1.80
CA HIS A 147 -3.50 1.72 -3.09
C HIS A 147 -2.01 1.95 -3.44
N SER A 148 -1.17 2.24 -2.46
CA SER A 148 0.16 2.84 -2.71
C SER A 148 1.30 2.14 -1.98
N PHE A 149 2.49 2.16 -2.56
CA PHE A 149 3.73 1.68 -1.94
C PHE A 149 4.84 2.74 -1.98
N LEU A 150 5.00 3.44 -3.11
CA LEU A 150 6.03 4.45 -3.32
C LEU A 150 6.11 5.56 -2.26
N PRO A 151 4.99 6.10 -1.70
CA PRO A 151 5.06 7.11 -0.64
C PRO A 151 5.85 6.62 0.58
N TYR A 152 5.78 5.32 0.88
CA TYR A 152 6.47 4.72 2.01
C TYR A 152 7.96 4.54 1.74
N ILE A 153 8.35 4.24 0.50
CA ILE A 153 9.76 4.21 0.08
C ILE A 153 10.35 5.61 0.15
N PHE A 154 9.81 6.57 -0.61
CA PHE A 154 10.37 7.91 -0.68
C PHE A 154 10.25 8.67 0.64
N GLY A 155 9.14 8.51 1.35
CA GLY A 155 8.93 9.17 2.63
C GLY A 155 9.81 8.62 3.76
N SER A 156 10.12 7.32 3.77
CA SER A 156 11.12 6.79 4.72
C SER A 156 12.53 7.24 4.35
N ALA A 157 12.85 7.36 3.05
CA ALA A 157 14.13 7.91 2.60
C ALA A 157 14.32 9.38 3.01
N GLN A 158 13.25 10.20 2.98
CA GLN A 158 13.27 11.58 3.46
C GLN A 158 13.66 11.72 4.95
N LEU A 159 13.48 10.65 5.76
CA LEU A 159 13.76 10.64 7.20
C LEU A 159 14.99 9.80 7.57
N ALA A 160 15.52 9.04 6.62
CA ALA A 160 16.74 8.25 6.76
C ALA A 160 17.98 9.16 6.76
N PRO A 161 19.15 8.70 7.25
CA PRO A 161 20.36 9.51 7.25
C PRO A 161 20.68 10.04 5.86
N ALA A 162 21.12 11.30 5.80
CA ALA A 162 21.44 11.95 4.54
C ALA A 162 22.58 11.21 3.82
N ILE A 163 22.42 11.01 2.52
CA ILE A 163 23.50 10.59 1.63
C ILE A 163 24.28 11.84 1.22
N ASP A 164 25.60 11.79 1.29
CA ASP A 164 26.45 12.86 0.77
C ASP A 164 26.25 12.94 -0.74
N ALA A 165 25.75 14.09 -1.22
CA ALA A 165 25.53 14.32 -2.64
C ALA A 165 26.85 14.33 -3.42
N GLN A 166 27.97 14.59 -2.75
CA GLN A 166 29.28 14.72 -3.39
C GLN A 166 30.04 13.40 -3.42
N ASP A 167 29.56 12.39 -2.69
CA ASP A 167 30.08 11.02 -2.70
C ASP A 167 28.98 10.04 -3.09
N GLY A 168 28.69 9.98 -4.40
CA GLY A 168 27.75 9.00 -4.97
C GLY A 168 28.22 7.54 -4.87
N SER A 169 29.44 7.29 -4.38
CA SER A 169 29.94 5.93 -4.13
C SER A 169 29.64 5.44 -2.71
N ALA A 170 29.24 6.35 -1.82
CA ALA A 170 28.91 6.01 -0.44
C ALA A 170 27.71 5.04 -0.40
N PRO A 171 27.79 3.96 0.40
CA PRO A 171 26.69 3.03 0.54
C PRO A 171 25.48 3.71 1.16
N VAL A 172 24.29 3.40 0.65
CA VAL A 172 23.03 3.90 1.21
C VAL A 172 22.93 3.49 2.69
N PRO A 173 22.72 4.45 3.61
CA PRO A 173 22.58 4.17 5.04
C PRO A 173 21.47 3.14 5.29
N THR A 174 21.79 2.08 6.02
CA THR A 174 20.85 0.97 6.25
C THR A 174 20.11 1.02 7.57
N GLU A 175 20.52 1.93 8.46
CA GLU A 175 19.99 2.14 9.82
C GLU A 175 20.17 3.62 10.21
N GLY A 176 19.54 4.02 11.31
CA GLY A 176 19.53 5.41 11.78
C GLY A 176 18.43 6.26 11.16
N SER A 177 18.41 7.52 11.57
CA SER A 177 17.45 8.54 11.12
C SER A 177 18.14 9.90 11.08
N LEU A 178 17.56 10.88 10.38
CA LEU A 178 17.97 12.27 10.55
C LEU A 178 17.78 12.73 12.01
N PRO A 179 18.62 13.65 12.52
CA PRO A 179 18.46 14.18 13.87
C PRO A 179 17.08 14.83 14.13
N SER A 180 16.49 15.44 13.09
CA SER A 180 15.16 16.05 13.13
C SER A 180 14.01 15.07 12.87
N ALA A 181 14.29 13.82 12.49
CA ALA A 181 13.26 12.87 12.14
C ALA A 181 12.45 12.43 13.37
N PRO A 182 11.12 12.29 13.25
CA PRO A 182 10.28 11.77 14.33
C PRO A 182 10.59 10.29 14.59
N SER A 183 10.26 9.79 15.78
CA SER A 183 10.26 8.35 16.02
C SER A 183 9.24 7.66 15.09
N PRO A 184 9.57 6.49 14.50
CA PRO A 184 8.62 5.71 13.69
C PRO A 184 7.30 5.40 14.41
N SER A 185 7.33 5.28 15.75
CA SER A 185 6.16 5.01 16.58
C SER A 185 5.05 6.09 16.49
N ILE A 186 5.37 7.28 15.95
CA ILE A 186 4.39 8.33 15.67
C ILE A 186 3.37 7.91 14.59
N VAL A 187 3.72 6.98 13.69
CA VAL A 187 2.81 6.46 12.65
C VAL A 187 1.50 5.92 13.25
N ALA A 188 1.57 5.27 14.41
CA ALA A 188 0.39 4.72 15.09
C ALA A 188 -0.45 5.77 15.84
N LYS A 189 0.01 7.03 15.91
CA LYS A 189 -0.61 8.11 16.69
C LYS A 189 -1.17 9.16 15.74
N LYS A 190 -2.43 8.99 15.34
CA LYS A 190 -3.13 9.83 14.34
C LYS A 190 -2.94 11.34 14.54
N GLU A 191 -2.90 11.79 15.78
CA GLU A 191 -2.87 13.23 16.10
C GLU A 191 -1.48 13.82 15.86
N LEU A 192 -0.43 13.03 16.05
CA LEU A 192 0.95 13.44 15.80
C LEU A 192 1.36 13.31 14.34
N VAL A 193 0.62 12.51 13.55
CA VAL A 193 0.83 12.41 12.09
C VAL A 193 0.52 13.74 11.40
N LEU A 194 -0.40 14.54 11.95
CA LEU A 194 -0.81 15.82 11.37
C LEU A 194 0.35 16.82 11.25
N ASP A 195 1.33 16.76 12.14
CA ASP A 195 2.49 17.66 12.13
C ASP A 195 3.44 17.38 10.94
N TRP A 196 3.35 16.20 10.33
CA TRP A 196 4.30 15.72 9.32
C TRP A 196 3.67 15.45 7.95
N LYS A 197 2.33 15.41 7.86
CA LYS A 197 1.63 15.00 6.63
C LYS A 197 1.92 15.87 5.40
N ASP A 198 2.31 17.13 5.60
CA ASP A 198 2.54 18.10 4.53
C ASP A 198 4.03 18.20 4.14
N SER A 199 4.93 17.68 4.97
CA SER A 199 6.38 17.76 4.76
C SER A 199 7.04 16.42 4.44
N ASN A 200 6.32 15.31 4.59
CA ASN A 200 6.84 13.97 4.38
C ASN A 200 5.83 13.03 3.69
N MET A 201 6.26 12.33 2.64
CA MET A 201 5.37 11.48 1.83
C MET A 201 4.82 10.27 2.60
N TYR A 202 5.59 9.72 3.55
CA TYR A 202 5.16 8.59 4.39
C TYR A 202 4.00 9.03 5.27
N PHE A 203 4.18 10.12 6.02
CA PHE A 203 3.14 10.66 6.89
C PHE A 203 1.94 11.19 6.09
N SER A 204 2.17 11.71 4.89
CA SER A 204 1.10 12.06 3.95
C SER A 204 0.21 10.86 3.59
N ALA A 205 0.81 9.69 3.36
CA ALA A 205 0.08 8.44 3.09
C ALA A 205 -0.63 7.90 4.35
N ILE A 206 0.02 7.93 5.51
CA ILE A 206 -0.61 7.55 6.78
C ILE A 206 -1.81 8.45 7.11
N HIS A 207 -1.71 9.75 6.85
CA HIS A 207 -2.82 10.67 7.01
C HIS A 207 -3.98 10.30 6.08
N PHE A 208 -3.69 9.94 4.83
CA PHE A 208 -4.70 9.49 3.87
C PHE A 208 -5.42 8.22 4.38
N ILE A 209 -4.71 7.20 4.85
CA ILE A 209 -5.31 6.01 5.48
C ILE A 209 -6.26 6.42 6.61
N ASN A 210 -5.79 7.27 7.53
CA ASN A 210 -6.57 7.71 8.70
C ASN A 210 -7.82 8.55 8.33
N SER A 211 -7.90 9.05 7.10
CA SER A 211 -9.06 9.76 6.57
C SER A 211 -10.13 8.81 6.02
N VAL A 212 -9.69 7.72 5.35
CA VAL A 212 -10.57 6.76 4.65
C VAL A 212 -10.96 5.56 5.51
N LYS A 213 -10.06 5.07 6.38
CA LYS A 213 -10.32 3.95 7.29
C LYS A 213 -10.76 4.44 8.66
N LYS A 214 -11.60 3.66 9.34
CA LYS A 214 -12.09 3.91 10.70
C LYS A 214 -11.66 2.79 11.63
N GLY A 215 -11.59 3.09 12.92
CA GLY A 215 -11.13 2.16 13.94
C GLY A 215 -9.66 2.36 14.32
N PRO A 216 -9.15 1.53 15.24
CA PRO A 216 -7.75 1.56 15.64
C PRO A 216 -6.81 1.20 14.48
N PHE A 217 -5.67 1.91 14.41
CA PHE A 217 -4.71 1.75 13.30
C PHE A 217 -4.19 0.31 13.13
N TRP A 218 -3.96 -0.39 14.25
CA TRP A 218 -3.49 -1.78 14.25
C TRP A 218 -4.52 -2.78 13.71
N GLU A 219 -5.82 -2.45 13.70
CA GLU A 219 -6.87 -3.33 13.15
C GLU A 219 -6.92 -3.26 11.62
N HIS A 220 -6.79 -2.06 11.06
CA HIS A 220 -6.99 -1.84 9.63
C HIS A 220 -5.69 -1.70 8.82
N SER A 221 -4.55 -1.55 9.51
CA SER A 221 -3.21 -1.39 8.93
C SER A 221 -2.12 -2.09 9.78
N PRO A 222 -2.26 -3.41 10.06
CA PRO A 222 -1.36 -4.12 10.97
C PRO A 222 0.11 -4.12 10.52
N ILE A 223 0.39 -4.23 9.21
CA ILE A 223 1.78 -4.23 8.71
C ILE A 223 2.46 -2.88 8.99
N LEU A 224 1.80 -1.76 8.69
CA LEU A 224 2.32 -0.42 9.00
C LEU A 224 2.46 -0.21 10.51
N TYR A 225 1.54 -0.78 11.31
CA TYR A 225 1.64 -0.74 12.76
C TYR A 225 2.88 -1.48 13.26
N ASP A 226 3.15 -2.68 12.75
CA ASP A 226 4.35 -3.45 13.11
C ASP A 226 5.64 -2.73 12.69
N ILE A 227 5.65 -2.14 11.49
CA ILE A 227 6.77 -1.32 10.99
C ILE A 227 7.04 -0.12 11.92
N SER A 228 5.99 0.49 12.48
CA SER A 228 6.14 1.63 13.41
C SER A 228 6.90 1.26 14.70
N GLY A 229 7.01 -0.03 15.01
CA GLY A 229 7.77 -0.56 16.14
C GLY A 229 9.27 -0.74 15.90
N ILE A 230 9.76 -0.53 14.67
CA ILE A 230 11.18 -0.68 14.33
C ILE A 230 12.01 0.41 15.03
N LYS A 231 13.00 -0.02 15.82
CA LYS A 231 13.84 0.87 16.64
C LYS A 231 15.12 1.33 15.96
N ASP A 232 15.56 0.61 14.93
CA ASP A 232 16.81 0.88 14.20
C ASP A 232 16.73 2.14 13.30
N GLY A 233 15.62 2.88 13.34
CA GLY A 233 15.43 4.13 12.60
C GLY A 233 14.89 3.99 11.18
N TRP A 234 14.71 5.13 10.51
CA TRP A 234 14.07 5.22 9.19
C TRP A 234 14.90 4.61 8.06
N GLY A 235 16.23 4.57 8.18
CA GLY A 235 17.09 3.85 7.23
C GLY A 235 16.78 2.34 7.19
N LYS A 236 16.47 1.74 8.35
CA LYS A 236 16.08 0.32 8.42
C LYS A 236 14.71 0.10 7.81
N ILE A 237 13.76 1.00 8.07
CA ILE A 237 12.42 0.99 7.48
C ILE A 237 12.54 1.09 5.96
N ASN A 238 13.30 2.06 5.44
CA ASN A 238 13.48 2.26 4.00
C ASN A 238 14.05 1.02 3.30
N LYS A 239 15.11 0.43 3.88
CA LYS A 239 15.68 -0.84 3.39
C LYS A 239 14.63 -1.97 3.38
N GLY A 240 13.79 -2.05 4.40
CA GLY A 240 12.66 -2.98 4.46
C GLY A 240 11.64 -2.72 3.35
N MET A 241 11.24 -1.47 3.15
CA MET A 241 10.31 -1.06 2.10
C MET A 241 10.82 -1.45 0.70
N LEU A 242 12.09 -1.21 0.40
CA LEU A 242 12.69 -1.59 -0.89
C LEU A 242 12.63 -3.11 -1.13
N LYS A 243 12.95 -3.91 -0.11
CA LYS A 243 12.88 -5.37 -0.20
C LYS A 243 11.45 -5.87 -0.40
N MET A 244 10.52 -5.32 0.35
CA MET A 244 9.10 -5.68 0.27
C MET A 244 8.51 -5.27 -1.10
N TYR A 245 8.86 -4.09 -1.62
CA TYR A 245 8.45 -3.66 -2.96
C TYR A 245 8.93 -4.60 -4.06
N ALA A 246 10.20 -5.01 -3.99
CA ALA A 246 10.77 -5.96 -4.96
C ALA A 246 10.06 -7.32 -4.94
N ALA A 247 9.66 -7.79 -3.75
CA ALA A 247 8.99 -9.08 -3.60
C ALA A 247 7.50 -9.04 -3.97
N GLU A 248 6.80 -7.94 -3.67
CA GLU A 248 5.34 -7.88 -3.74
C GLU A 248 4.81 -7.17 -4.99
N VAL A 249 5.54 -6.19 -5.53
CA VAL A 249 5.06 -5.33 -6.64
C VAL A 249 5.69 -5.73 -7.97
N LEU A 250 7.01 -5.93 -8.03
CA LEU A 250 7.74 -6.12 -9.29
C LEU A 250 7.48 -7.47 -10.01
N VAL A 251 6.59 -8.32 -9.46
CA VAL A 251 6.27 -9.66 -9.98
C VAL A 251 4.98 -9.65 -10.83
N GLN A 252 4.24 -8.54 -10.87
CA GLN A 252 2.91 -8.48 -11.48
C GLN A 252 2.88 -7.73 -12.83
N HIS A 253 1.89 -8.06 -13.67
CA HIS A 253 1.64 -7.63 -15.04
C HIS A 253 2.19 -6.25 -15.47
N PHE A 254 3.46 -6.22 -15.88
CA PHE A 254 4.13 -5.03 -16.40
C PHE A 254 4.18 -5.08 -17.94
N PRO A 255 3.71 -4.04 -18.66
CA PRO A 255 3.84 -4.00 -20.11
C PRO A 255 5.30 -3.78 -20.51
N PHE A 256 5.76 -4.47 -21.55
CA PHE A 256 7.11 -4.35 -22.09
C PHE A 256 7.05 -3.76 -23.50
N GLY A 257 8.06 -2.96 -23.82
CA GLY A 257 8.19 -2.26 -25.09
C GLY A 257 9.64 -2.12 -25.50
N SER A 258 9.95 -1.08 -26.28
CA SER A 258 11.31 -0.84 -26.77
C SER A 258 12.23 -0.25 -25.69
N LEU A 259 11.68 0.52 -24.74
CA LEU A 259 12.42 1.15 -23.65
C LEU A 259 12.59 0.20 -22.46
N PHE A 260 11.54 -0.55 -22.10
CA PHE A 260 11.61 -1.66 -21.15
C PHE A 260 11.43 -2.98 -21.88
N ARG A 261 12.54 -3.56 -22.32
CA ARG A 261 12.53 -4.79 -23.10
C ARG A 261 12.39 -6.01 -22.20
N TRP A 262 11.63 -6.99 -22.68
CA TRP A 262 11.59 -8.32 -22.11
C TRP A 262 12.62 -9.21 -22.81
N GLU A 263 13.87 -9.09 -22.38
CA GLU A 263 15.00 -9.85 -22.92
C GLU A 263 15.71 -10.61 -21.79
N HIS A 264 16.21 -11.81 -22.08
CA HIS A 264 16.97 -12.58 -21.11
C HIS A 264 18.36 -11.95 -20.94
N ASP A 265 18.69 -11.51 -19.74
CA ASP A 265 20.05 -11.07 -19.42
C ASP A 265 20.96 -12.29 -19.15
N PRO A 266 21.92 -12.60 -20.04
CA PRO A 266 22.82 -13.73 -19.88
C PRO A 266 23.76 -13.61 -18.66
N GLN A 267 23.88 -12.42 -18.06
CA GLN A 267 24.72 -12.15 -16.89
C GLN A 267 23.98 -12.26 -15.56
N VAL A 268 22.66 -12.43 -15.56
CA VAL A 268 21.92 -12.71 -14.33
C VAL A 268 22.35 -14.09 -13.84
N ALA A 269 23.19 -14.11 -12.80
CA ALA A 269 23.52 -15.31 -12.06
C ALA A 269 22.21 -16.02 -11.71
N ARG A 270 22.08 -17.32 -12.07
CA ARG A 270 20.92 -18.14 -11.73
C ARG A 270 20.66 -17.99 -10.24
N GLN A 271 19.68 -17.18 -9.85
CA GLN A 271 19.32 -17.03 -8.46
C GLN A 271 18.92 -18.43 -7.97
N GLY A 272 19.66 -18.95 -6.99
CA GLY A 272 19.34 -20.22 -6.36
C GLY A 272 17.88 -20.19 -5.90
N GLN A 273 17.19 -21.33 -6.02
CA GLN A 273 15.80 -21.46 -5.61
C GLN A 273 15.58 -20.80 -4.24
N SER A 274 14.64 -19.85 -4.17
CA SER A 274 14.23 -19.22 -2.92
C SER A 274 13.92 -20.32 -1.89
N VAL A 275 14.46 -20.17 -0.67
CA VAL A 275 14.22 -21.08 0.46
C VAL A 275 12.72 -21.29 0.76
N HIS A 276 11.84 -20.41 0.29
CA HIS A 276 10.38 -20.60 0.36
C HIS A 276 9.83 -21.70 -0.58
N ALA A 277 10.50 -22.00 -1.69
CA ALA A 277 10.12 -23.12 -2.57
C ALA A 277 10.45 -24.48 -1.95
N ALA A 278 11.38 -24.54 -0.98
CA ALA A 278 11.79 -25.78 -0.32
C ALA A 278 10.85 -26.22 0.82
N GLN A 279 9.97 -25.34 1.30
CA GLN A 279 9.07 -25.59 2.44
C GLN A 279 7.59 -25.72 2.08
N GLN A 280 7.23 -25.77 0.79
CA GLN A 280 5.88 -26.22 0.44
C GLN A 280 5.73 -27.71 0.82
N PRO A 281 4.65 -28.09 1.53
CA PRO A 281 4.37 -29.48 1.80
C PRO A 281 4.19 -30.20 0.45
N LYS A 282 5.08 -31.16 0.16
CA LYS A 282 4.96 -32.02 -1.02
C LYS A 282 3.67 -32.82 -0.90
N SER A 283 2.65 -32.50 -1.68
CA SER A 283 1.50 -33.38 -1.88
C SER A 283 2.01 -34.67 -2.53
N LYS A 284 1.72 -35.83 -1.93
CA LYS A 284 2.22 -37.13 -2.39
C LYS A 284 1.61 -37.62 -3.71
N ASP A 285 0.70 -36.87 -4.33
CA ASP A 285 -0.17 -37.40 -5.39
C ASP A 285 -0.01 -36.73 -6.77
N VAL A 286 1.13 -36.09 -7.07
CA VAL A 286 1.40 -35.58 -8.43
C VAL A 286 2.78 -36.03 -8.91
N PRO A 287 2.89 -36.84 -9.99
CA PRO A 287 4.18 -37.17 -10.57
C PRO A 287 4.85 -35.93 -11.15
N ALA A 288 6.13 -35.72 -10.83
CA ALA A 288 6.92 -34.65 -11.42
C ALA A 288 7.20 -34.94 -12.92
N PRO A 289 7.14 -33.93 -13.80
CA PRO A 289 7.54 -34.12 -15.19
C PRO A 289 9.07 -34.31 -15.27
N GLY A 290 9.48 -35.46 -15.82
CA GLY A 290 10.89 -35.77 -16.07
C GLY A 290 11.43 -34.91 -17.22
N TYR A 291 12.55 -34.23 -16.96
CA TYR A 291 13.31 -33.55 -18.01
C TYR A 291 14.15 -34.57 -18.77
N SER A 292 13.82 -34.82 -20.03
CA SER A 292 14.74 -35.39 -21.02
C SER A 292 14.95 -34.37 -22.15
N ALA A 293 16.22 -34.04 -22.38
CA ALA A 293 16.65 -33.14 -23.44
C ALA A 293 16.45 -33.80 -24.81
N GLY A 294 15.73 -33.12 -25.71
CA GLY A 294 15.59 -33.56 -27.11
C GLY A 294 14.66 -32.67 -27.94
N ALA A 295 15.26 -31.98 -28.91
CA ALA A 295 14.75 -31.53 -30.21
C ALA A 295 13.28 -31.04 -30.39
N SER A 296 13.18 -29.80 -30.88
CA SER A 296 12.15 -29.18 -31.73
C SER A 296 10.78 -29.88 -31.94
N ALA A 297 9.71 -29.22 -31.51
CA ALA A 297 8.45 -29.07 -32.25
C ALA A 297 7.56 -28.04 -31.53
N GLY A 298 6.89 -27.16 -32.26
CA GLY A 298 6.05 -26.10 -31.71
C GLY A 298 4.81 -26.64 -30.99
N THR A 299 4.46 -26.02 -29.86
CA THR A 299 3.23 -26.36 -29.11
C THR A 299 2.31 -25.14 -29.09
N GLN A 300 1.22 -25.23 -29.85
CA GLN A 300 0.10 -24.31 -29.75
C GLN A 300 -0.60 -24.41 -28.39
N ALA A 301 -1.14 -23.28 -27.93
CA ALA A 301 -1.87 -23.19 -26.67
C ALA A 301 -3.27 -23.83 -26.74
N PRO A 302 -3.81 -24.39 -25.65
CA PRO A 302 -4.91 -25.37 -25.67
C PRO A 302 -6.32 -24.76 -25.77
N TRP A 303 -6.43 -23.47 -26.08
CA TRP A 303 -7.72 -22.76 -26.15
C TRP A 303 -8.24 -22.58 -27.58
N SER A 304 -7.57 -23.16 -28.58
CA SER A 304 -8.07 -23.24 -29.95
C SER A 304 -9.05 -24.41 -30.14
N ASN A 305 -10.24 -24.31 -29.52
CA ASN A 305 -11.49 -24.81 -30.11
C ASN A 305 -12.70 -24.46 -29.21
N ALA A 306 -13.40 -23.39 -29.58
CA ALA A 306 -14.76 -23.16 -29.11
C ALA A 306 -15.75 -23.92 -30.01
N ARG A 307 -16.44 -24.93 -29.46
CA ARG A 307 -17.77 -25.38 -29.96
C ARG A 307 -18.65 -25.87 -28.80
N ILE A 308 -19.63 -25.02 -28.46
CA ILE A 308 -21.04 -25.23 -28.10
C ILE A 308 -21.45 -26.67 -27.67
N GLY A 309 -21.97 -26.79 -26.44
CA GLY A 309 -22.77 -27.95 -25.98
C GLY A 309 -23.12 -27.86 -24.50
N ALA A 310 -24.40 -27.93 -24.16
CA ALA A 310 -25.02 -27.54 -22.90
C ALA A 310 -24.78 -28.49 -21.70
N SER A 311 -24.71 -27.93 -20.48
CA SER A 311 -25.47 -28.34 -19.27
C SER A 311 -24.93 -27.63 -18.02
N MET A 312 -25.80 -26.91 -17.30
CA MET A 312 -25.53 -26.45 -15.93
C MET A 312 -25.70 -27.62 -14.95
N PRO A 313 -24.91 -27.64 -13.86
CA PRO A 313 -25.48 -28.00 -12.57
C PRO A 313 -25.30 -26.94 -11.47
N GLN A 314 -26.23 -27.04 -10.54
CA GLN A 314 -26.72 -26.15 -9.51
C GLN A 314 -25.81 -26.01 -8.28
N MET A 315 -25.88 -24.84 -7.62
CA MET A 315 -25.23 -24.53 -6.33
C MET A 315 -25.59 -25.53 -5.21
N GLN A 316 -24.59 -25.93 -4.43
CA GLN A 316 -24.74 -26.20 -3.00
C GLN A 316 -23.56 -25.60 -2.22
N SER A 317 -23.89 -24.64 -1.35
CA SER A 317 -23.00 -23.99 -0.41
C SER A 317 -22.96 -24.78 0.91
N SER A 318 -21.82 -25.37 1.21
CA SER A 318 -21.38 -25.87 2.51
C SER A 318 -19.86 -25.61 2.53
N THR A 319 -19.17 -25.10 3.56
CA THR A 319 -19.17 -25.28 5.01
C THR A 319 -18.37 -24.09 5.59
N GLY A 320 -18.72 -23.51 6.73
CA GLY A 320 -18.20 -23.96 8.03
C GLY A 320 -16.89 -23.27 8.41
N VAL A 321 -16.97 -22.25 9.26
CA VAL A 321 -15.84 -21.49 9.84
C VAL A 321 -15.11 -22.34 10.91
N PRO A 322 -13.76 -22.38 10.93
CA PRO A 322 -13.03 -22.86 12.09
C PRO A 322 -12.43 -21.70 12.90
N SER A 323 -12.99 -21.49 14.11
CA SER A 323 -12.39 -20.71 15.19
C SER A 323 -11.28 -21.52 15.87
N ARG A 324 -10.06 -20.94 16.02
CA ARG A 324 -8.97 -21.56 16.80
C ARG A 324 -8.96 -21.01 18.23
N ARG A 325 -9.22 -21.93 19.17
CA ARG A 325 -9.06 -21.76 20.62
C ARG A 325 -7.62 -22.07 21.04
N ALA A 326 -7.12 -21.33 22.02
CA ALA A 326 -5.78 -21.43 22.62
C ALA A 326 -5.46 -22.83 23.22
N PRO A 327 -4.18 -23.21 23.30
CA PRO A 327 -3.77 -24.54 23.76
C PRO A 327 -3.74 -24.63 25.29
N SER A 328 -4.42 -25.63 25.86
CA SER A 328 -4.25 -26.05 27.25
C SER A 328 -3.34 -27.27 27.33
N SER A 329 -2.26 -27.14 28.09
CA SER A 329 -1.33 -28.19 28.49
C SER A 329 -2.03 -29.33 29.24
N GLY A 330 -1.91 -30.55 28.74
CA GLY A 330 -2.31 -31.76 29.44
C GLY A 330 -1.21 -32.25 30.36
N THR A 331 -1.55 -32.50 31.63
CA THR A 331 -0.76 -33.38 32.50
C THR A 331 -1.72 -34.28 33.27
N GLN A 332 -1.37 -35.57 33.24
CA GLN A 332 -2.12 -36.69 33.77
C GLN A 332 -2.21 -36.66 35.31
N ARG A 333 -3.32 -37.23 35.81
CA ARG A 333 -3.62 -37.50 37.21
C ARG A 333 -2.81 -38.71 37.71
N PRO A 334 -2.47 -38.75 39.01
CA PRO A 334 -2.88 -39.92 39.80
C PRO A 334 -3.58 -39.54 41.13
N THR A 335 -4.27 -40.52 41.68
CA THR A 335 -5.19 -40.48 42.83
C THR A 335 -4.50 -40.56 44.21
N ALA A 336 -5.25 -40.13 45.24
CA ALA A 336 -4.88 -39.85 46.63
C ALA A 336 -4.46 -41.05 47.53
N PRO A 337 -4.04 -40.75 48.78
CA PRO A 337 -4.78 -41.29 49.92
C PRO A 337 -5.10 -40.30 51.08
N LEU A 338 -6.04 -40.76 51.91
CA LEU A 338 -6.73 -40.21 53.10
C LEU A 338 -5.77 -39.70 54.20
N SER A 339 -6.06 -38.73 55.08
CA SER A 339 -7.11 -38.70 56.13
C SER A 339 -6.84 -37.53 57.14
N ALA A 340 -7.85 -37.22 57.97
CA ALA A 340 -7.81 -36.56 59.30
C ALA A 340 -8.01 -35.02 59.42
N THR A 341 -9.26 -34.64 59.72
CA THR A 341 -9.67 -33.54 60.64
C THR A 341 -9.45 -33.99 62.10
N PRO A 342 -9.30 -33.12 63.15
CA PRO A 342 -10.33 -32.16 63.59
C PRO A 342 -9.84 -30.87 64.29
N GLY A 343 -10.77 -29.92 64.55
CA GLY A 343 -10.56 -28.90 65.58
C GLY A 343 -11.37 -27.62 65.44
N VAL A 344 -12.49 -27.56 66.16
CA VAL A 344 -13.44 -26.44 66.31
C VAL A 344 -12.98 -25.53 67.46
N SER A 345 -13.19 -24.21 67.40
CA SER A 345 -13.99 -23.43 68.38
C SER A 345 -13.82 -21.91 68.32
N SER A 346 -14.97 -21.28 68.50
CA SER A 346 -15.35 -19.87 68.61
C SER A 346 -14.95 -19.15 69.90
N THR A 347 -15.04 -17.81 69.84
CA THR A 347 -15.41 -16.76 70.86
C THR A 347 -14.39 -15.62 70.82
N ALA A 348 -14.63 -14.35 71.16
CA ALA A 348 -15.76 -13.44 71.32
C ALA A 348 -15.12 -12.05 71.66
N ALA A 349 -15.77 -10.92 71.33
CA ALA A 349 -15.28 -9.56 71.62
C ALA A 349 -15.52 -9.12 73.09
N PRO A 350 -14.89 -8.00 73.54
CA PRO A 350 -15.66 -6.76 73.86
C PRO A 350 -14.93 -5.46 73.43
N LYS A 351 -15.58 -4.41 72.84
CA LYS A 351 -16.35 -3.26 73.42
C LYS A 351 -15.58 -2.43 74.49
N MET A 352 -15.54 -1.08 74.55
CA MET A 352 -16.21 0.04 73.84
C MET A 352 -15.64 1.42 74.32
N THR A 353 -16.15 2.52 73.74
CA THR A 353 -16.23 3.97 74.18
C THR A 353 -15.29 4.94 73.43
N GLY A 354 -15.72 6.08 72.87
CA GLY A 354 -17.02 6.75 72.81
C GLY A 354 -17.02 7.88 71.74
N LEU A 355 -18.24 8.25 71.30
CA LEU A 355 -18.64 9.42 70.48
C LEU A 355 -19.30 10.46 71.44
N PRO A 356 -19.60 11.75 71.10
CA PRO A 356 -20.32 12.21 69.89
C PRO A 356 -19.83 13.61 69.39
N ASN A 357 -20.37 14.36 68.41
CA ASN A 357 -21.64 14.45 67.70
C ASN A 357 -21.46 15.40 66.47
N ALA A 358 -22.50 15.51 65.63
CA ALA A 358 -22.85 16.63 64.73
C ALA A 358 -22.61 16.51 63.19
N SER A 359 -23.66 15.98 62.54
CA SER A 359 -24.48 16.57 61.45
C SER A 359 -23.87 17.05 60.12
N ILE A 360 -24.27 16.28 59.10
CA ILE A 360 -24.56 16.54 57.68
C ILE A 360 -24.84 18.00 57.29
N THR A 361 -24.21 18.48 56.20
CA THR A 361 -24.85 19.42 55.26
C THR A 361 -24.29 19.23 53.84
N GLN A 362 -25.19 19.05 52.87
CA GLN A 362 -24.91 19.08 51.43
C GLN A 362 -24.58 20.50 50.98
N THR A 363 -23.66 20.68 50.03
CA THR A 363 -23.58 21.91 49.24
C THR A 363 -23.20 21.60 47.80
N THR A 364 -24.10 21.98 46.91
CA THR A 364 -24.10 21.90 45.46
C THR A 364 -23.25 23.01 44.83
N ALA A 365 -22.73 22.72 43.63
CA ALA A 365 -21.91 23.62 42.82
C ALA A 365 -22.69 24.87 42.34
N PRO A 366 -22.04 26.06 42.28
CA PRO A 366 -22.68 27.29 41.84
C PRO A 366 -22.38 27.57 40.36
N TRP A 367 -23.25 27.14 39.45
CA TRP A 367 -23.56 27.85 38.21
C TRP A 367 -24.78 27.20 37.54
N ALA A 368 -25.97 27.48 38.07
CA ALA A 368 -27.22 27.17 37.38
C ALA A 368 -28.28 28.23 37.69
N ARG A 369 -28.94 28.71 36.62
CA ARG A 369 -30.12 29.61 36.50
C ARG A 369 -29.79 31.11 36.36
N LYS A 370 -30.46 31.91 35.49
CA LYS A 370 -31.62 31.71 34.60
C LYS A 370 -31.76 32.90 33.62
N ASN A 371 -32.16 32.59 32.38
CA ASN A 371 -33.17 33.22 31.48
C ASN A 371 -33.40 34.74 31.34
N GLY A 372 -33.54 35.15 30.06
CA GLY A 372 -34.44 36.21 29.53
C GLY A 372 -33.89 36.81 28.21
N LYS A 373 -34.36 36.44 26.99
CA LYS A 373 -35.43 37.10 26.18
C LYS A 373 -35.36 38.64 26.22
N GLU A 374 -35.41 39.45 25.16
CA GLU A 374 -35.90 39.36 23.77
C GLU A 374 -35.57 40.72 23.09
N SER A 375 -35.41 40.78 21.74
CA SER A 375 -35.51 41.98 20.85
C SER A 375 -34.65 43.23 21.16
N ARG A 376 -33.87 43.78 20.23
CA ARG A 376 -34.25 44.32 18.91
C ARG A 376 -32.98 44.63 18.11
#